data_AF-A0A3E1DZ45-F1
#
_entry.id   AF-A0A3E1DZ45-F1
#
_cell.length_a   1.000
_cell.length_b   1.000
_cell.length_c   1.000
_cell.angle_alpha   90.00
_cell.angle_beta   90.00
_cell.angle_gamma   90.00
#
_symmetry.space_group_name_H-M   'P 1'
#
loop_
_entity.id
_entity.type
_entity.pdbx_description
1 polymer ?
#
loop_
_entity_poly.entity_id
_entity_poly.type
_entity_poly.pdbx_seq_one_letter_code
_entity_poly.pdbx_strand_id
1 'polypeptide(L)'
;LGQVLEFSFTLTSTSRRPQQLAVDYRLHYVKASGGTAPKVFKLREVHLAPGQTLRLARRQTLRNFTTRKHYPGRHHLEIQVNGLILGQRSFLLQV
;
A
#
# COMPACT_ATOMS: atom_id res chain seq x y z
N LEU A 1 19.39 2.52 11.59
CA LEU A 1 18.91 2.39 10.19
C LEU A 1 17.38 2.50 10.17
N GLY A 2 16.84 3.44 9.40
CA GLY A 2 15.41 3.51 9.10
C GLY A 2 15.22 3.17 7.62
N GLN A 3 14.74 1.96 7.34
CA GLN A 3 14.44 1.58 5.97
C GLN A 3 13.16 2.26 5.52
N VAL A 4 13.09 2.58 4.24
CA VAL A 4 11.95 3.23 3.64
C VAL A 4 11.49 2.37 2.49
N LEU A 5 10.21 2.01 2.50
CA LEU A 5 9.54 1.44 1.36
C LEU A 5 8.98 2.58 0.51
N GLU A 6 9.46 2.66 -0.72
CA GLU A 6 8.90 3.55 -1.73
C GLU A 6 8.17 2.71 -2.78
N PHE A 7 6.95 3.13 -3.10
CA PHE A 7 6.17 2.49 -4.14
C PHE A 7 5.34 3.52 -4.89
N SER A 8 5.06 3.22 -6.14
CA SER A 8 4.16 3.99 -6.97
C SER A 8 3.34 3.06 -7.86
N PHE A 9 2.19 3.55 -8.28
CA PHE A 9 1.30 2.84 -9.18
C PHE A 9 0.44 3.85 -9.94
N THR A 10 -0.23 3.33 -10.96
CA THR A 10 -1.10 4.11 -11.83
C THR A 10 -2.50 3.52 -11.76
N LEU A 11 -3.50 4.38 -11.58
CA LEU A 11 -4.92 4.04 -11.69
C LEU A 11 -5.47 4.66 -12.97
N THR A 12 -6.09 3.85 -13.81
CA THR A 12 -6.78 4.30 -15.02
C THR A 12 -8.25 3.93 -14.89
N SER A 13 -9.13 4.92 -15.04
CA SER A 13 -10.57 4.66 -15.04
C SER A 13 -10.95 3.94 -16.34
N THR A 14 -11.57 2.77 -16.20
CA THR A 14 -12.24 2.06 -17.31
C THR A 14 -13.74 2.37 -17.38
N SER A 15 -14.24 3.24 -16.49
CA SER A 15 -15.64 3.64 -16.43
C SER A 15 -15.96 4.70 -17.50
N ARG A 16 -17.22 4.72 -17.94
CA ARG A 16 -17.79 5.77 -18.80
C ARG A 16 -18.36 6.95 -18.00
N ARG A 17 -18.39 6.87 -16.68
CA ARG A 17 -18.87 7.91 -15.76
C ARG A 17 -17.79 8.30 -14.75
N PRO A 18 -17.78 9.55 -14.26
CA PRO A 18 -16.88 9.94 -13.18
C PRO A 18 -17.14 9.12 -11.91
N GLN A 19 -16.08 8.87 -11.13
CA GLN A 19 -16.13 8.02 -9.94
C GLN A 19 -15.41 8.69 -8.78
N GLN A 20 -15.97 8.57 -7.58
CA GLN A 20 -15.26 8.88 -6.34
C GLN A 20 -14.61 7.60 -5.79
N LEU A 21 -13.30 7.65 -5.57
CA LEU A 21 -12.49 6.51 -5.17
C LEU A 21 -11.74 6.83 -3.88
N ALA A 22 -11.95 6.01 -2.85
CA ALA A 22 -11.08 5.91 -1.70
C ALA A 22 -9.95 4.94 -2.04
N VAL A 23 -8.73 5.45 -2.14
CA VAL A 23 -7.52 4.68 -2.41
C VAL A 23 -6.75 4.51 -1.10
N ASP A 24 -6.53 3.25 -0.74
CA ASP A 24 -5.81 2.81 0.45
C ASP A 24 -4.69 1.83 0.02
N TYR A 25 -3.81 1.50 0.94
CA TYR A 25 -2.92 0.36 0.77
C TYR A 25 -2.83 -0.48 2.05
N ARG A 26 -2.63 -1.79 1.88
CA ARG A 26 -2.46 -2.73 2.97
C ARG A 26 -1.02 -3.20 2.97
N LEU A 27 -0.32 -2.98 4.08
CA LEU A 27 1.01 -3.53 4.28
C LEU A 27 0.92 -4.67 5.29
N HIS A 28 1.21 -5.87 4.82
CA HIS A 28 1.26 -7.10 5.58
C HIS A 28 2.64 -7.26 6.18
N TYR A 29 2.74 -6.90 7.45
CA TYR A 29 4.00 -6.93 8.17
C TYR A 29 4.31 -8.32 8.71
N VAL A 30 5.53 -8.80 8.51
CA VAL A 30 6.05 -9.98 9.23
C VAL A 30 6.01 -9.72 10.74
N LYS A 31 5.49 -10.69 11.49
CA LYS A 31 5.41 -10.72 12.95
C LYS A 31 6.55 -11.55 13.54
N ALA A 32 6.74 -11.45 14.85
CA ALA A 32 7.71 -12.28 15.59
C ALA A 32 7.52 -13.79 15.34
N SER A 33 6.27 -14.23 15.16
CA SER A 33 5.92 -15.63 14.90
C SER A 33 6.15 -16.09 13.46
N GLY A 34 6.74 -15.26 12.59
CA GLY A 34 7.00 -15.56 11.17
C GLY A 34 5.81 -15.37 10.23
N GLY A 35 4.57 -15.33 10.73
CA GLY A 35 3.39 -14.99 9.93
C GLY A 35 3.27 -13.49 9.64
N THR A 36 2.31 -13.10 8.79
CA THR A 36 2.05 -11.68 8.46
C THR A 36 0.72 -11.18 9.06
N ALA A 37 0.57 -9.87 9.17
CA ALA A 37 -0.73 -9.24 9.49
C ALA A 37 -0.90 -7.92 8.71
N PRO A 38 -2.09 -7.68 8.10
CA PRO A 38 -2.34 -6.47 7.35
C PRO A 38 -2.48 -5.27 8.27
N LYS A 39 -1.84 -4.16 7.91
CA LYS A 39 -2.17 -2.82 8.39
C LYS A 39 -2.64 -2.01 7.20
N VAL A 40 -3.87 -1.51 7.28
CA VAL A 40 -4.42 -0.59 6.27
C VAL A 40 -3.94 0.82 6.56
N PHE A 41 -3.54 1.53 5.52
CA PHE A 41 -3.16 2.94 5.55
C PHE A 41 -3.97 3.70 4.51
N LYS A 42 -4.53 4.84 4.91
CA LYS A 42 -5.16 5.78 3.98
C LYS A 42 -4.10 6.34 3.04
N LEU A 43 -4.40 6.38 1.73
CA LEU A 43 -3.54 7.03 0.75
C LEU A 43 -4.16 8.32 0.22
N ARG A 44 -5.32 8.24 -0.42
CA ARG A 44 -5.97 9.41 -1.04
C ARG A 44 -7.43 9.14 -1.38
N GLU A 45 -8.28 10.14 -1.25
CA GLU A 45 -9.58 10.18 -1.91
C GLU A 45 -9.49 10.99 -3.20
N VAL A 46 -10.01 10.45 -4.30
CA VAL A 46 -9.90 11.05 -5.63
C VAL A 46 -11.22 10.98 -6.38
N HIS A 47 -11.51 12.05 -7.12
CA HIS A 47 -12.53 12.02 -8.16
C HIS A 47 -11.83 11.74 -9.49
N LEU A 48 -12.17 10.63 -10.15
CA LEU A 48 -11.53 10.16 -11.37
C LEU A 48 -12.53 10.20 -12.53
N ALA A 49 -12.24 11.00 -13.55
CA ALA A 49 -13.06 11.13 -14.75
C ALA A 49 -12.95 9.87 -15.65
N PRO A 50 -13.91 9.66 -16.59
CA PRO A 50 -13.83 8.57 -17.57
C PRO A 50 -12.50 8.57 -18.32
N GLY A 51 -11.85 7.42 -18.41
CA GLY A 51 -10.55 7.27 -19.10
C GLY A 51 -9.37 7.96 -18.42
N GLN A 52 -9.58 8.73 -17.34
CA GLN A 52 -8.51 9.46 -16.68
C GLN A 52 -7.51 8.49 -16.05
N THR A 53 -6.24 8.85 -16.18
CA THR A 53 -5.13 8.15 -15.53
C THR A 53 -4.51 9.03 -14.46
N LEU A 54 -4.31 8.47 -13.27
CA LEU A 54 -3.69 9.12 -12.13
C LEU A 54 -2.52 8.29 -11.62
N ARG A 55 -1.33 8.90 -11.53
CA ARG A 55 -0.16 8.31 -10.87
C ARG A 55 -0.16 8.68 -9.39
N LEU A 56 0.07 7.68 -8.55
CA LEU A 56 0.19 7.83 -7.10
C LEU A 56 1.54 7.27 -6.64
N ALA A 57 2.15 7.91 -5.67
CA ALA A 57 3.39 7.48 -5.05
C ALA A 57 3.29 7.62 -3.54
N ARG A 58 3.96 6.72 -2.81
CA ARG A 58 4.00 6.74 -1.35
C ARG A 58 5.37 6.32 -0.84
N ARG A 59 5.78 7.00 0.23
CA ARG A 59 6.95 6.70 1.03
C ARG A 59 6.50 6.24 2.41
N GLN A 60 6.81 5.00 2.79
CA GLN A 60 6.45 4.42 4.07
C GLN A 60 7.72 4.09 4.86
N THR A 61 7.83 4.65 6.07
CA THR A 61 8.96 4.32 6.94
C THR A 61 8.76 2.95 7.56
N LEU A 62 9.78 2.10 7.44
CA LEU A 62 9.91 0.76 8.00
C LEU A 62 11.10 0.76 8.96
N ARG A 63 10.89 1.32 10.15
CA ARG A 63 11.88 1.34 11.23
C ARG A 63 11.23 0.91 12.52
N ASN A 64 12.03 0.40 13.45
CA ASN A 64 11.53 0.14 14.79
C ASN A 64 11.06 1.45 15.45
N PHE A 65 9.83 1.43 15.94
CA PHE A 65 9.28 2.44 16.82
C PHE A 65 9.19 1.86 18.23
N THR A 66 9.09 2.72 19.25
CA THR A 66 8.91 2.31 20.66
C THR A 66 7.71 1.39 20.83
N THR A 67 6.67 1.57 20.02
CA THR A 67 5.43 0.80 20.05
C THR A 67 5.35 -0.31 18.99
N ARG A 68 6.33 -0.42 18.09
CA ARG A 68 6.28 -1.40 16.99
C ARG A 68 7.66 -1.84 16.49
N LYS A 69 7.96 -3.12 16.68
CA LYS A 69 9.12 -3.80 16.10
C LYS A 69 8.79 -4.33 14.69
N HIS A 70 9.74 -4.20 13.78
CA HIS A 70 9.71 -4.78 12.44
C HIS A 70 10.62 -6.00 12.39
N TYR A 71 10.20 -7.02 11.65
CA TYR A 71 10.91 -8.29 11.55
C TYR A 71 11.40 -8.50 10.11
N PRO A 72 12.58 -9.11 9.93
CA PRO A 72 13.06 -9.45 8.59
C PRO A 72 12.16 -10.51 7.96
N GLY A 73 12.21 -10.59 6.63
CA GLY A 73 11.45 -11.59 5.87
C GLY A 73 10.59 -10.97 4.77
N ARG A 74 9.67 -11.78 4.24
CA ARG A 74 8.80 -11.40 3.12
C ARG A 74 7.57 -10.64 3.58
N HIS A 75 7.58 -9.33 3.37
CA HIS A 75 6.42 -8.46 3.54
C HIS A 75 5.60 -8.43 2.25
N HIS A 76 4.33 -8.03 2.35
CA HIS A 76 3.42 -7.96 1.21
C HIS A 76 2.62 -6.67 1.21
N LEU A 77 2.55 -6.00 0.06
CA LEU A 77 1.86 -4.74 -0.15
C LEU A 77 0.70 -4.97 -1.12
N GLU A 78 -0.48 -4.46 -0.78
CA GLU A 78 -1.65 -4.45 -1.66
C GLU A 78 -2.15 -3.02 -1.86
N ILE A 79 -2.62 -2.72 -3.06
CA ILE A 79 -3.35 -1.49 -3.39
C ILE A 79 -4.84 -1.80 -3.31
N GLN A 80 -5.56 -1.01 -2.51
CA GLN A 80 -6.98 -1.19 -2.24
C GLN A 80 -7.74 0.04 -2.73
N VAL A 81 -8.79 -0.15 -3.54
CA VAL A 81 -9.64 0.94 -4.04
C VAL A 81 -11.09 0.61 -3.72
N ASN A 82 -11.77 1.48 -2.99
CA ASN A 82 -13.15 1.27 -2.50
C ASN A 82 -13.34 -0.12 -1.84
N GLY A 83 -12.33 -0.58 -1.09
CA GLY A 83 -12.36 -1.88 -0.44
C GLY A 83 -11.81 -3.05 -1.27
N LEU A 84 -11.66 -2.91 -2.59
CA LEU A 84 -11.24 -3.98 -3.50
C LEU A 84 -9.73 -3.96 -3.75
N ILE A 85 -9.08 -5.14 -3.76
CA ILE A 85 -7.65 -5.25 -4.05
C ILE A 85 -7.43 -5.27 -5.57
N LEU A 86 -6.69 -4.27 -6.07
CA LEU A 86 -6.45 -4.10 -7.51
C LEU A 86 -4.99 -4.33 -7.93
N GLY A 87 -4.08 -4.43 -6.97
CA GLY A 87 -2.67 -4.68 -7.25
C GLY A 87 -1.95 -5.15 -6.00
N GLN A 88 -0.91 -5.96 -6.17
CA GLN A 88 -0.17 -6.51 -5.05
C GLN A 88 1.29 -6.82 -5.41
N ARG A 89 2.18 -6.69 -4.43
CA ARG A 89 3.61 -7.02 -4.59
C ARG A 89 4.23 -7.42 -3.25
N SER A 90 5.13 -8.39 -3.27
CA SER A 90 5.95 -8.72 -2.10
C SER A 90 7.33 -8.09 -2.19
N PHE A 91 7.95 -7.86 -1.04
CA PHE A 91 9.34 -7.43 -0.92
C PHE A 91 9.99 -8.06 0.30
N LEU A 92 11.32 -8.19 0.28
CA LEU A 92 12.09 -8.67 1.42
C LEU A 92 12.58 -7.48 2.24
N LEU A 93 12.39 -7.56 3.56
CA LEU A 93 13.00 -6.65 4.52
C LEU A 93 14.19 -7.37 5.16
N GLN A 94 15.37 -6.76 5.06
CA GLN A 94 16.59 -7.22 5.73
C GLN A 94 16.91 -6.16 6.80
N VAL A 95 16.37 -6.29 8.02
CA VAL A 95 16.60 -5.32 9.12
C VAL A 95 18.02 -5.37 9.65
#